data_AF-A0A8E2FCS0-F1
#
_entry.id   AF-A0A8E2FCS0-F1
#
_cell.length_a   1.000
_cell.length_b   1.000
_cell.length_c   1.000
_cell.angle_alpha   90.00
_cell.angle_beta   90.00
_cell.angle_gamma   90.00
#
_symmetry.space_group_name_H-M   'P 1'
#
loop_
_entity.id
_entity.type
_entity.pdbx_description
1 polymer ?
#
loop_
_entity_poly.entity_id
_entity_poly.type
_entity_poly.pdbx_seq_one_letter_code
_entity_poly.pdbx_strand_id
1 'polypeptide(L)'
;SNNYVTLSYVWGDVNFFTTNQENLERLQAPGAFSHISLPKTIRDALILIEELRERYCWVDSLCIVQDDQKAKYVEIENMSVIFVNSSFTITA
;
A
#
# COMPACT_ATOMS: atom_id res chain seq x y z
N SER A 1 13.78 -6.22 12.32
CA SER A 1 12.44 -5.84 12.80
C SER A 1 11.47 -6.03 11.64
N ASN A 2 10.31 -6.63 11.89
CA ASN A 2 9.20 -6.72 10.91
C ASN A 2 8.25 -5.53 11.05
N ASN A 3 8.79 -4.37 11.37
CA ASN A 3 8.00 -3.16 11.58
C ASN A 3 7.58 -2.60 10.23
N TYR A 4 6.37 -2.06 10.17
CA TYR A 4 5.85 -1.39 8.99
C TYR A 4 5.08 -0.16 9.42
N VAL A 5 4.96 0.78 8.48
CA VAL A 5 4.13 1.96 8.63
C VAL A 5 2.88 1.80 7.77
N THR A 6 1.81 2.50 8.11
CA THR A 6 0.58 2.51 7.32
C THR A 6 0.36 3.88 6.66
N LEU A 7 -0.25 3.90 5.48
CA LEU A 7 -0.72 5.13 4.83
C LEU A 7 -2.24 5.22 4.90
N SER A 8 -2.76 6.28 5.51
CA SER A 8 -4.17 6.65 5.53
C SER A 8 -4.40 7.84 4.58
N TYR A 9 -5.27 7.66 3.60
CA TYR A 9 -5.52 8.65 2.56
C TYR A 9 -6.87 8.37 1.88
N VAL A 10 -7.38 9.34 1.13
CA VAL A 10 -8.60 9.18 0.32
C VAL A 10 -8.23 8.81 -1.12
N TRP A 11 -8.90 7.80 -1.66
CA TRP A 11 -8.80 7.47 -3.09
C TRP A 11 -9.48 8.60 -3.89
N GLY A 12 -8.70 9.41 -4.59
CA GLY A 12 -9.23 10.50 -5.43
C GLY A 12 -9.78 10.00 -6.78
N ASP A 13 -10.39 10.91 -7.55
CA ASP A 13 -10.99 10.66 -8.88
C ASP A 13 -9.98 10.45 -10.03
N VAL A 14 -8.76 10.01 -9.73
CA VAL A 14 -7.72 9.69 -10.71
C VAL A 14 -7.69 8.19 -10.97
N ASN A 15 -7.18 7.75 -12.13
CA ASN A 15 -6.88 6.34 -12.38
C ASN A 15 -5.96 5.82 -11.27
N PHE A 16 -6.55 5.07 -10.35
CA PHE A 16 -5.90 4.64 -9.14
C PHE A 16 -5.22 3.30 -9.41
N PHE A 17 -3.88 3.28 -9.36
CA PHE A 17 -3.15 2.04 -9.55
C PHE A 17 -3.46 1.09 -8.38
N THR A 18 -3.92 -0.11 -8.71
CA THR A 18 -4.31 -1.14 -7.73
C THR A 18 -3.66 -2.47 -8.04
N THR A 19 -3.41 -3.25 -6.99
CA THR A 19 -3.03 -4.64 -7.10
C THR A 19 -4.24 -5.47 -7.50
N ASN A 20 -4.05 -6.35 -8.49
CA ASN A 20 -5.03 -7.31 -8.95
C ASN A 20 -4.36 -8.67 -9.16
N GLN A 21 -5.13 -9.72 -9.42
CA GLN A 21 -4.56 -11.08 -9.57
C GLN A 21 -3.53 -11.16 -10.71
N GLU A 22 -3.76 -10.43 -11.80
CA GLU A 22 -2.89 -10.44 -12.98
C GLU A 22 -1.54 -9.75 -12.76
N ASN A 23 -1.50 -8.74 -11.89
CA ASN A 23 -0.30 -7.93 -11.66
C ASN A 23 0.45 -8.26 -10.36
N LEU A 24 -0.12 -9.11 -9.50
CA LEU A 24 0.43 -9.47 -8.19
C LEU A 24 1.86 -10.00 -8.26
N GLU A 25 2.11 -11.00 -9.12
CA GLU A 25 3.44 -11.62 -9.26
C GLU A 25 4.48 -10.59 -9.70
N ARG A 26 4.11 -9.72 -10.66
CA ARG A 26 4.96 -8.64 -11.14
C ARG A 26 5.26 -7.61 -10.05
N LEU A 27 4.28 -7.32 -9.18
CA LEU A 27 4.44 -6.36 -8.07
C LEU A 27 5.34 -6.88 -6.94
N GLN A 28 5.52 -8.20 -6.81
CA GLN A 28 6.42 -8.81 -5.84
C GLN A 28 7.90 -8.78 -6.28
N ALA A 29 8.18 -8.48 -7.55
CA ALA A 29 9.54 -8.40 -8.05
C ALA A 29 10.29 -7.15 -7.52
N PRO A 30 11.61 -7.26 -7.25
CA PRO A 30 12.42 -6.09 -6.89
C PRO A 30 12.32 -4.99 -7.94
N GLY A 31 12.03 -3.77 -7.49
CA GLY A 31 11.91 -2.61 -8.37
C GLY A 31 10.61 -2.55 -9.18
N ALA A 32 9.58 -3.33 -8.85
CA ALA A 32 8.32 -3.38 -9.61
C ALA A 32 7.64 -2.02 -9.85
N PHE A 33 7.88 -1.03 -8.98
CA PHE A 33 7.33 0.32 -9.09
C PHE A 33 8.09 1.26 -10.04
N SER A 34 9.28 0.88 -10.53
CA SER A 34 10.12 1.73 -11.39
C SER A 34 9.44 2.14 -12.70
N HIS A 35 8.51 1.32 -13.18
CA HIS A 35 7.77 1.53 -14.43
C HIS A 35 6.27 1.82 -14.20
N ILE A 36 5.86 2.06 -12.96
CA ILE A 36 4.46 2.30 -12.61
C ILE A 36 4.25 3.77 -12.26
N SER A 37 3.25 4.40 -12.88
CA SER A 37 2.79 5.72 -12.47
C SER A 37 1.89 5.60 -11.23
N LEU A 38 2.49 5.67 -10.04
CA LEU A 38 1.74 5.70 -8.79
C LEU A 38 1.05 7.06 -8.57
N PRO A 39 -0.06 7.13 -7.84
CA PRO A 39 -0.61 8.39 -7.36
C PRO A 39 0.43 9.22 -6.58
N LYS A 40 0.36 10.55 -6.68
CA LYS A 40 1.32 11.45 -6.02
C LYS A 40 1.40 11.19 -4.51
N THR A 41 0.26 11.02 -3.85
CA THR A 41 0.17 10.70 -2.42
C THR A 41 1.00 9.48 -2.03
N ILE A 42 0.93 8.40 -2.82
CA ILE A 42 1.69 7.18 -2.54
C ILE A 42 3.19 7.40 -2.80
N ARG A 43 3.56 8.11 -3.87
CA ARG A 43 4.97 8.42 -4.14
C ARG A 43 5.59 9.25 -3.02
N ASP A 44 4.92 10.30 -2.59
CA ASP A 44 5.40 11.20 -1.55
C ASP A 44 5.51 10.44 -0.21
N ALA A 45 4.57 9.54 0.09
CA ALA A 45 4.63 8.66 1.26
C ALA A 45 5.84 7.69 1.20
N LEU A 46 6.13 7.08 0.04
CA LEU A 46 7.28 6.18 -0.11
C LEU A 46 8.62 6.92 0.06
N ILE A 47 8.72 8.15 -0.45
CA ILE A 47 9.90 9.00 -0.23
C ILE A 47 10.08 9.32 1.26
N LEU A 48 9.01 9.72 1.93
CA LEU A 48 9.05 10.02 3.37
C LEU A 48 9.51 8.79 4.19
N ILE A 49 9.06 7.59 3.81
CA ILE A 49 9.44 6.34 4.48
C ILE A 49 10.93 6.05 4.33
N GLU A 50 11.48 6.31 3.14
CA GLU A 50 12.91 6.21 2.90
C GLU A 50 13.70 7.20 3.76
N GLU A 51 13.25 8.46 3.85
CA GLU A 51 13.86 9.50 4.69
C GLU A 51 13.83 9.16 6.19
N LEU A 52 12.73 8.56 6.65
CA LEU A 52 12.55 8.06 8.02
C LEU A 52 13.29 6.75 8.29
N ARG A 53 13.97 6.17 7.29
CA ARG A 53 14.70 4.89 7.36
C ARG A 53 13.80 3.70 7.72
N GLU A 54 12.52 3.80 7.36
CA GLU A 54 11.57 2.69 7.47
C GLU A 54 11.63 1.85 6.19
N ARG A 55 11.38 0.54 6.33
CA ARG A 55 11.55 -0.40 5.21
C ARG A 55 10.24 -0.81 4.55
N TYR A 56 9.17 -0.88 5.33
CA TYR A 56 7.91 -1.46 4.91
C TYR A 56 6.78 -0.45 5.08
N CYS A 57 6.03 -0.26 4.00
CA CYS A 57 4.80 0.53 3.97
C CYS A 57 3.64 -0.38 3.61
N TRP A 58 2.56 -0.29 4.37
CA TRP A 58 1.28 -0.84 3.97
C TRP A 58 0.42 0.26 3.34
N VAL A 59 0.01 0.02 2.10
CA VAL A 59 -0.89 0.88 1.31
C VAL A 59 -1.99 0.00 0.79
N ASP A 60 -3.24 0.26 1.18
CA ASP A 60 -4.41 -0.58 0.87
C ASP A 60 -4.53 -0.95 -0.63
N SER A 61 -4.32 0.02 -1.54
CA SER A 61 -4.42 -0.21 -2.99
C SER A 61 -3.31 -1.11 -3.54
N LEU A 62 -2.15 -1.18 -2.87
CA LEU A 62 -0.99 -1.96 -3.29
C LEU A 62 -0.89 -3.31 -2.55
N CYS A 63 -1.33 -3.36 -1.29
CA CYS A 63 -1.20 -4.54 -0.44
C CYS A 63 -2.42 -5.45 -0.48
N ILE A 64 -3.59 -4.96 -0.95
CA ILE A 64 -4.81 -5.76 -1.10
C ILE A 64 -5.06 -6.02 -2.59
N VAL A 65 -5.31 -7.28 -2.94
CA VAL A 65 -5.77 -7.69 -4.27
C VAL A 65 -7.22 -7.24 -4.45
N GLN A 66 -7.46 -6.23 -5.29
CA GLN A 66 -8.72 -5.49 -5.33
C GLN A 66 -9.85 -6.18 -6.11
N ASP A 67 -9.50 -7.07 -7.05
CA ASP A 67 -10.42 -7.80 -7.92
C ASP A 67 -10.87 -9.15 -7.33
N ASP A 68 -10.21 -9.66 -6.30
CA ASP A 68 -10.71 -10.77 -5.48
C ASP A 68 -11.60 -10.24 -4.36
N GLN A 69 -12.91 -10.21 -4.61
CA GLN A 69 -13.88 -9.71 -3.63
C GLN A 69 -13.77 -10.42 -2.27
N LYS A 70 -13.64 -11.76 -2.27
CA LYS A 70 -13.63 -12.52 -1.02
C LYS A 70 -12.37 -12.23 -0.21
N ALA A 71 -11.20 -12.23 -0.85
CA ALA A 71 -9.95 -11.89 -0.18
C ALA A 71 -9.94 -10.43 0.28
N LYS A 72 -10.41 -9.51 -0.57
CA LYS A 72 -10.53 -8.09 -0.24
C LYS A 72 -11.40 -7.85 1.00
N TYR A 73 -12.55 -8.50 1.12
CA TYR A 73 -13.41 -8.36 2.30
C TYR A 73 -12.67 -8.76 3.59
N VAL A 74 -11.94 -9.87 3.56
CA VAL A 74 -11.15 -10.34 4.72
C VAL A 74 -10.06 -9.33 5.10
N GLU A 75 -9.35 -8.77 4.12
CA GLU A 75 -8.34 -7.74 4.37
C GLU A 75 -8.95 -6.45 4.97
N ILE A 76 -10.13 -6.04 4.48
CA ILE A 76 -10.86 -4.88 5.00
C ILE A 76 -11.31 -5.11 6.45
N GLU A 77 -11.81 -6.30 6.79
CA GLU A 77 -12.17 -6.63 8.19
C GLU A 77 -10.94 -6.57 9.11
N ASN A 78 -9.76 -6.95 8.62
CA ASN A 78 -8.51 -6.92 9.37
C ASN A 78 -7.81 -5.56 9.36
N MET A 79 -8.33 -4.57 8.64
CA MET A 79 -7.69 -3.26 8.50
C MET A 79 -7.41 -2.61 9.86
N SER A 80 -8.36 -2.69 10.80
CA SER A 80 -8.16 -2.16 12.16
C SER A 80 -6.93 -2.75 12.87
N VAL A 81 -6.69 -4.05 12.70
CA VAL A 81 -5.55 -4.77 13.28
C VAL A 81 -4.25 -4.33 12.59
N ILE A 82 -4.26 -4.15 11.26
CA ILE A 82 -3.10 -3.66 10.49
C ILE A 82 -2.68 -2.26 10.98
N PHE A 83 -3.63 -1.35 11.18
CA PHE A 83 -3.31 0.00 11.67
C PHE A 83 -2.78 -0.02 13.11
N VAL A 84 -3.42 -0.78 14.01
CA VAL A 84 -3.01 -0.88 15.42
C VAL A 84 -1.60 -1.45 15.59
N ASN A 85 -1.17 -2.36 14.69
CA ASN A 85 0.15 -2.99 14.77
C ASN A 85 1.23 -2.26 13.96
N SER A 86 0.91 -1.15 13.30
CA SER A 86 1.89 -0.33 12.60
C SER A 86 2.73 0.50 13.57
N SER A 87 3.99 0.80 13.22
CA SER A 87 4.84 1.69 14.03
C SER A 87 4.21 3.07 14.18
N PHE A 88 3.66 3.58 13.09
CA PHE A 88 2.89 4.82 13.00
C PHE A 88 2.14 4.86 11.66
N THR A 89 1.21 5.82 11.56
CA THR A 89 0.41 6.07 10.36
C THR A 89 0.75 7.43 9.76
N ILE A 90 1.03 7.45 8.46
CA ILE A 90 1.10 8.69 7.67
C ILE A 90 -0.33 9.02 7.22
N THR A 91 -0.75 10.28 7.37
CA THR A 91 -2.06 10.77 6.92
C THR A 91 -1.87 11.80 5.82
N ALA A 92 -2.64 11.71 4.73
CA ALA A 92 -2.51 12.59 3.57
C ALA A 92 -3.85 12.86 2.85
#